data_AF-A0A5N5SL29-F1
#
_entry.id   AF-A0A5N5SL29-F1
#
_cell.length_a   1.000
_cell.length_b   1.000
_cell.length_c   1.000
_cell.angle_alpha   90.00
_cell.angle_beta   90.00
_cell.angle_gamma   90.00
#
_symmetry.space_group_name_H-M   'P 1'
#
loop_
_entity.id
_entity.type
_entity.pdbx_description
1 polymer ?
#
loop_
_entity_poly.entity_id
_entity_poly.type
_entity_poly.pdbx_seq_one_letter_code
_entity_poly.pdbx_strand_id
1 'polypeptide(L)'
;MEKSNIFEHSGRLDVVVEISSEQTGYGFEYLGVPQSSFFNPCTKRVAFNLIAASLRSKCGTLVGGSGSGKLETLKNISRSFGQHLFSITCTSQTPAKVL
;
A
#
# COMPACT_ATOMS: atom_id res chain seq x y z
N MET A 1 -13.57 7.76 5.61
CA MET A 1 -14.03 6.65 6.45
C MET A 1 -14.05 5.41 5.59
N GLU A 2 -12.95 4.68 5.62
CA GLU A 2 -12.79 3.37 4.99
C GLU A 2 -13.60 2.39 5.84
N LYS A 3 -14.67 1.80 5.28
CA LYS A 3 -15.43 0.78 6.00
C LYS A 3 -14.63 -0.51 5.93
N SER A 4 -13.85 -0.80 6.96
CA SER A 4 -13.24 -2.12 7.15
C SER A 4 -14.36 -3.08 7.54
N ASN A 5 -14.88 -3.81 6.56
CA ASN A 5 -15.88 -4.85 6.81
C ASN A 5 -15.13 -6.11 7.25
N ILE A 6 -15.47 -6.61 8.44
CA ILE A 6 -14.98 -7.88 8.96
C ILE A 6 -15.84 -8.96 8.34
N PHE A 7 -15.26 -9.87 7.58
CA PHE A 7 -15.99 -10.96 6.91
C PHE A 7 -15.43 -12.30 7.39
N GLU A 8 -16.29 -13.20 7.85
CA GLU A 8 -15.89 -14.58 8.14
C GLU A 8 -15.62 -15.33 6.84
N HIS A 9 -14.41 -15.85 6.66
CA HIS A 9 -14.05 -16.68 5.52
C HIS A 9 -13.57 -18.05 6.02
N SER A 10 -14.26 -19.13 5.64
CA SER A 10 -13.89 -20.52 5.97
C SER A 10 -13.70 -20.84 7.48
N GLY A 11 -14.53 -20.29 8.36
CA GLY A 11 -14.47 -20.56 9.81
C GLY A 11 -13.28 -19.93 10.54
N ARG A 12 -12.53 -19.06 9.85
CA ARG A 12 -11.51 -18.17 10.42
C ARG A 12 -12.00 -16.73 10.30
N LEU A 13 -11.85 -15.97 11.39
CA LEU A 13 -12.11 -14.53 11.38
C LEU A 13 -10.97 -13.85 10.61
N ASP A 14 -11.23 -13.54 9.35
CA ASP A 14 -10.27 -12.82 8.50
C ASP A 14 -10.78 -11.40 8.21
N VAL A 15 -9.85 -10.47 8.10
CA VAL A 15 -10.15 -9.09 7.72
C VAL A 15 -9.82 -8.95 6.24
N VAL A 16 -10.81 -8.55 5.45
CA VAL A 16 -10.67 -8.40 4.01
C VAL A 16 -10.70 -6.92 3.67
N VAL A 17 -9.74 -6.51 2.85
CA VAL A 17 -9.69 -5.18 2.25
C VAL A 17 -10.32 -5.27 0.87
N GLU A 18 -11.44 -4.58 0.69
CA GLU A 18 -12.17 -4.51 -0.59
C GLU A 18 -11.90 -3.19 -1.29
N ILE A 19 -11.47 -3.26 -2.55
CA ILE A 19 -11.17 -2.09 -3.36
C ILE A 19 -11.80 -2.25 -4.73
N SER A 20 -12.83 -1.42 -4.97
CA SER A 20 -13.70 -1.49 -6.15
C SER A 20 -14.39 -2.85 -6.29
N SER A 21 -13.77 -3.77 -7.02
CA SER A 21 -14.35 -5.07 -7.39
C SER A 21 -13.43 -6.23 -7.05
N GLU A 22 -12.28 -5.95 -6.47
CA GLU A 22 -11.26 -6.92 -6.10
C GLU A 22 -11.14 -6.92 -4.56
N GLN A 23 -10.83 -8.08 -3.99
CA GLN A 23 -10.69 -8.27 -2.55
C GLN A 23 -9.34 -8.92 -2.24
N THR A 24 -8.72 -8.53 -1.13
CA THR A 24 -7.51 -9.16 -0.62
C THR A 24 -7.53 -9.25 0.90
N GLY A 25 -6.85 -10.24 1.46
CA GLY A 25 -6.69 -10.36 2.91
C GLY A 25 -5.81 -9.26 3.49
N TYR A 26 -6.09 -8.88 4.74
CA TYR A 26 -5.23 -8.02 5.55
C TYR A 26 -4.00 -8.79 6.06
N GLY A 27 -2.83 -8.15 6.10
CA GLY A 27 -1.56 -8.79 6.44
C GLY A 27 -1.29 -8.99 7.94
N PHE A 28 -2.05 -8.33 8.82
CA PHE A 28 -1.94 -8.43 10.30
C PHE A 28 -0.56 -8.09 10.88
N GLU A 29 0.27 -7.32 10.16
CA GLU A 29 1.59 -6.96 10.65
C GLU A 29 1.54 -5.76 11.61
N TYR A 30 2.38 -5.78 12.64
CA TYR A 30 2.49 -4.67 13.59
C TYR A 30 3.30 -3.52 12.99
N LEU A 31 2.64 -2.37 12.79
CA LEU A 31 3.22 -1.20 12.12
C LEU A 31 3.42 0.02 13.04
N GLY A 32 3.32 -0.14 14.35
CA GLY A 32 3.48 0.96 15.32
C GLY A 32 2.39 2.03 15.24
N VAL A 33 2.70 3.28 15.63
CA VAL A 33 1.76 4.42 15.59
C VAL A 33 1.71 5.02 14.17
N PRO A 34 0.52 5.31 13.60
CA PRO A 34 0.42 5.93 12.28
C PRO A 34 1.01 7.34 12.31
N GLN A 35 1.90 7.64 11.37
CA GLN A 35 2.28 9.03 11.09
C GLN A 35 1.17 9.69 10.27
N SER A 36 0.76 10.90 10.67
CA SER A 36 -0.22 11.69 9.93
C SER A 36 0.34 12.04 8.55
N SER A 37 -0.27 11.51 7.50
CA SER A 37 0.04 11.86 6.13
C SER A 37 -1.18 12.51 5.47
N PHE A 38 -0.91 13.50 4.62
CA PHE A 38 -1.98 14.25 3.97
C PHE A 38 -2.62 13.43 2.85
N PHE A 39 -3.87 13.04 3.05
CA PHE A 39 -4.64 12.30 2.07
C PHE A 39 -5.41 13.24 1.14
N ASN A 40 -4.78 13.63 0.04
CA ASN A 40 -5.36 14.52 -0.96
C ASN A 40 -5.97 13.73 -2.16
N PRO A 41 -6.77 14.36 -3.03
CA PRO A 41 -7.36 13.69 -4.20
C PRO A 41 -6.35 13.07 -5.16
N CYS A 42 -5.16 13.66 -5.32
CA CYS A 42 -4.10 13.10 -6.16
C CYS A 42 -3.56 11.80 -5.57
N THR A 43 -3.26 11.79 -4.26
CA THR A 43 -2.81 10.62 -3.50
C THR A 43 -3.84 9.50 -3.54
N LYS A 44 -5.14 9.83 -3.39
CA LYS A 44 -6.25 8.86 -3.55
C LYS A 44 -6.24 8.17 -4.91
N ARG A 45 -6.16 8.97 -5.98
CA ARG A 45 -6.17 8.44 -7.36
C ARG A 45 -4.96 7.56 -7.63
N VAL A 46 -3.80 7.98 -7.17
CA VAL A 46 -2.55 7.23 -7.31
C VAL A 46 -2.61 5.91 -6.54
N ALA A 47 -3.07 5.94 -5.28
CA ALA A 47 -3.22 4.76 -4.45
C ALA A 47 -4.16 3.74 -5.09
N PHE A 48 -5.31 4.18 -5.59
CA PHE A 48 -6.27 3.30 -6.28
C PHE A 48 -5.64 2.56 -7.46
N ASN A 49 -4.91 3.26 -8.32
CA ASN A 49 -4.27 2.64 -9.50
C ASN A 49 -3.16 1.67 -9.11
N LEU A 50 -2.34 2.01 -8.11
CA LEU A 50 -1.28 1.13 -7.64
C LEU A 50 -1.83 -0.16 -7.05
N ILE A 51 -2.89 -0.05 -6.26
CA ILE A 51 -3.55 -1.19 -5.65
C ILE A 51 -4.17 -2.07 -6.73
N ALA A 52 -4.94 -1.49 -7.66
CA ALA A 52 -5.56 -2.24 -8.74
C ALA A 52 -4.51 -2.96 -9.62
N ALA A 53 -3.34 -2.35 -9.84
CA ALA A 53 -2.23 -2.99 -10.52
C ALA A 53 -1.67 -4.17 -9.70
N SER A 54 -1.42 -3.95 -8.40
CA SER A 54 -0.87 -4.97 -7.50
C SER A 54 -1.76 -6.21 -7.39
N LEU A 55 -3.08 -6.02 -7.25
CA LEU A 55 -4.06 -7.12 -7.22
C LEU A 55 -4.08 -7.93 -8.52
N ARG A 56 -3.68 -7.32 -9.64
CA ARG A 56 -3.59 -7.97 -10.96
C ARG A 56 -2.19 -8.50 -11.27
N SER A 57 -1.35 -8.67 -10.25
CA SER A 57 0.05 -9.10 -10.39
C SER A 57 0.86 -8.21 -11.34
N LYS A 58 0.56 -6.90 -11.35
CA LYS A 58 1.28 -5.88 -12.12
C LYS A 58 1.93 -4.88 -11.17
N CYS A 59 3.03 -4.29 -11.62
CA CYS A 59 3.68 -3.19 -10.91
C CYS A 59 3.22 -1.85 -11.48
N GLY A 60 3.12 -0.84 -10.60
CA GLY A 60 2.90 0.54 -11.02
C GLY A 60 4.12 1.40 -10.68
N THR A 61 4.34 2.45 -11.47
CA THR A 61 5.44 3.41 -11.24
C THR A 61 4.89 4.78 -10.88
N LEU A 62 5.53 5.44 -9.89
CA LEU A 62 5.17 6.78 -9.44
C LEU A 62 6.22 7.81 -9.89
N VAL A 63 5.84 8.59 -10.90
CA VAL A 63 6.71 9.63 -11.47
C VAL A 63 6.22 11.01 -11.00
N GLY A 64 7.15 11.92 -10.72
CA GLY A 64 6.87 13.25 -10.17
C GLY A 64 8.11 13.93 -9.58
N GLY A 65 7.97 15.14 -9.07
CA GLY A 65 9.07 15.86 -8.40
C GLY A 65 9.52 15.19 -7.09
N SER A 66 10.72 15.54 -6.63
CA SER A 66 11.16 15.17 -5.28
C SER A 66 10.27 15.86 -4.24
N GLY A 67 10.03 15.20 -3.10
CA GLY A 67 9.19 15.75 -2.02
C GLY A 67 7.67 15.73 -2.27
N SER A 68 7.20 15.19 -3.40
CA SER A 68 5.76 15.16 -3.73
C SER A 68 4.94 14.11 -2.94
N GLY A 69 5.49 13.54 -1.85
CA GLY A 69 4.80 12.55 -1.02
C GLY A 69 4.62 11.16 -1.65
N LYS A 70 5.46 10.76 -2.61
CA LYS A 70 5.35 9.45 -3.29
C LYS A 70 5.55 8.28 -2.32
N LEU A 71 6.65 8.33 -1.57
CA LEU A 71 6.97 7.30 -0.59
C LEU A 71 5.95 7.28 0.55
N GLU A 72 5.52 8.46 1.00
CA GLU A 72 4.47 8.59 2.02
C GLU A 72 3.15 7.97 1.55
N THR A 73 2.80 8.14 0.27
CA THR A 73 1.65 7.47 -0.34
C THR A 73 1.79 5.95 -0.27
N LEU A 74 2.96 5.40 -0.61
CA LEU A 74 3.22 3.95 -0.51
C LEU A 74 3.16 3.43 0.93
N LYS A 75 3.72 4.18 1.89
CA LYS A 75 3.65 3.82 3.32
C LYS A 75 2.21 3.76 3.82
N ASN A 76 1.38 4.71 3.40
CA ASN A 76 -0.05 4.70 3.73
C ASN A 76 -0.77 3.48 3.18
N ILE A 77 -0.54 3.18 1.90
CA ILE A 77 -1.14 2.01 1.23
C ILE A 77 -0.76 0.76 2.01
N SER A 78 0.54 0.50 2.17
CA SER A 78 1.06 -0.67 2.90
C SER A 78 0.42 -0.83 4.27
N ARG A 79 0.26 0.29 4.99
CA ARG A 79 -0.36 0.32 6.31
C ARG A 79 -1.86 0.00 6.29
N SER A 80 -2.60 0.48 5.29
CA SER A 80 -4.01 0.12 5.09
C SER A 80 -4.19 -1.37 4.79
N PHE A 81 -3.23 -2.02 4.14
CA PHE A 81 -3.25 -3.49 3.93
C PHE A 81 -2.68 -4.27 5.11
N GLY A 82 -2.10 -3.62 6.12
CA GLY A 82 -1.47 -4.31 7.25
C GLY A 82 -0.22 -5.06 6.85
N GLN A 83 0.50 -4.55 5.86
CA GLN A 83 1.73 -5.12 5.32
C GLN A 83 2.89 -4.15 5.50
N HIS A 84 4.10 -4.67 5.61
CA HIS A 84 5.33 -3.93 5.80
C HIS A 84 5.88 -3.50 4.46
N LEU A 85 6.24 -2.22 4.36
CA LEU A 85 6.83 -1.65 3.15
C LEU A 85 8.35 -1.73 3.23
N PHE A 86 8.95 -2.50 2.32
CA PHE A 86 10.38 -2.45 2.08
C PHE A 86 10.69 -1.40 1.01
N SER A 87 11.56 -0.44 1.34
CA SER A 87 12.04 0.57 0.40
C SER A 87 13.55 0.44 0.19
N ILE A 88 13.96 0.24 -1.05
CA ILE A 88 15.38 0.26 -1.45
C ILE A 88 15.67 1.60 -2.10
N THR A 89 16.61 2.35 -1.52
CA THR A 89 17.05 3.63 -2.08
C THR A 89 18.12 3.36 -3.13
N CYS A 90 17.80 3.60 -4.41
CA CYS A 90 18.75 3.46 -5.49
C CYS A 90 19.71 4.67 -5.53
N THR A 91 20.99 4.41 -5.30
CA THR A 91 22.10 5.37 -5.45
C THR A 91 23.18 4.77 -6.35
N SER A 92 24.16 5.57 -6.77
CA SER A 92 25.32 5.07 -7.55
C SER A 92 26.14 4.01 -6.81
N GLN A 93 26.00 3.91 -5.49
CA GLN A 93 26.68 2.93 -4.66
C GLN A 93 25.83 1.69 -4.38
N THR A 94 24.58 1.63 -4.86
CA THR A 94 23.68 0.49 -4.62
C THR A 94 24.07 -0.66 -5.55
N PRO A 95 24.57 -1.79 -5.03
CA PRO A 95 24.98 -2.90 -5.88
C PRO A 95 23.77 -3.59 -6.51
N ALA A 96 23.92 -4.05 -7.76
CA ALA A 96 22.85 -4.76 -8.48
C ALA A 96 22.38 -6.04 -7.77
N LYS A 97 23.21 -6.63 -6.89
CA LYS A 97 22.93 -7.86 -6.14
C LYS A 97 21.96 -7.67 -4.95
N VAL A 98 21.52 -6.43 -4.68
CA VAL A 98 20.57 -6.14 -3.60
C VAL A 98 19.12 -6.42 -4.02
N LEU A 99 18.86 -6.56 -5.32
CA LEU A 99 17.59 -6.97 -5.91
C LEU A 99 17.61 -8.46 -6.26
#